data_AF-A0A2A5WCQ7-F1
#
_entry.id   AF-A0A2A5WCQ7-F1
#
_cell.length_a   1.000
_cell.length_b   1.000
_cell.length_c   1.000
_cell.angle_alpha   90.00
_cell.angle_beta   90.00
_cell.angle_gamma   90.00
#
_symmetry.space_group_name_H-M   'P 1'
#
loop_
_entity.id
_entity.type
_entity.pdbx_description
1 polymer ?
#
loop_
_entity_poly.entity_id
_entity_poly.type
_entity_poly.pdbx_seq_one_letter_code
_entity_poly.pdbx_strand_id
1 'polypeptide(L)'
;MQRIIFALGLIVSLTGCEALYQSNDGIPRIRSQADAEAYNSTVSAESDKLVCTRERVIGSNIPQFVCLTVGQRERLAQQAVEDIQSIGVERVIGN
;
A
#
# COMPACT_ATOMS: atom_id res chain seq x y z
N MET A 1 -10.30 28.72 28.95
CA MET A 1 -10.61 29.01 27.53
C MET A 1 -9.44 28.63 26.61
N GLN A 2 -8.20 29.02 26.92
CA GLN A 2 -7.01 28.73 26.10
C GLN A 2 -6.78 27.23 25.80
N ARG A 3 -6.96 26.33 26.77
CA ARG A 3 -6.81 24.87 26.59
C ARG A 3 -7.82 24.28 25.58
N ILE A 4 -9.02 24.84 25.50
CA ILE A 4 -10.08 24.36 24.59
C ILE A 4 -9.74 24.78 23.14
N ILE A 5 -9.18 25.97 22.96
CA ILE A 5 -8.72 26.46 21.65
C ILE A 5 -7.58 25.57 21.11
N PHE A 6 -6.61 25.20 21.96
CA PHE A 6 -5.55 24.27 21.57
C PHE A 6 -6.07 22.87 21.22
N ALA A 7 -7.02 22.35 22.00
CA ALA A 7 -7.64 21.06 21.71
C ALA A 7 -8.40 21.06 20.37
N LEU A 8 -9.17 22.12 20.09
CA LEU A 8 -9.89 22.27 18.81
C LEU A 8 -8.92 22.41 17.62
N GLY A 9 -7.84 23.19 17.76
CA GLY A 9 -6.82 23.31 16.72
C GLY A 9 -6.13 21.99 16.38
N LEU A 10 -5.82 21.17 17.39
CA LEU A 10 -5.20 19.86 17.20
C LEU A 10 -6.14 18.88 16.49
N ILE A 11 -7.44 18.89 16.83
CA ILE A 11 -8.46 18.07 16.15
C ILE A 11 -8.57 18.43 14.67
N VAL A 12 -8.64 19.73 14.34
CA VAL A 12 -8.72 20.20 12.94
C VAL A 12 -7.47 19.76 12.14
N SER A 13 -6.29 19.86 12.75
CA SER A 13 -5.02 19.47 12.12
C SER A 13 -5.00 17.98 11.79
N LEU A 14 -5.44 17.12 12.71
CA LEU A 14 -5.51 15.67 12.51
C LEU A 14 -6.51 15.31 11.40
N THR A 15 -7.69 15.94 11.38
CA THR A 15 -8.70 15.67 10.33
C THR A 15 -8.23 16.05 8.92
N GLY A 16 -7.37 17.06 8.80
CA GLY A 16 -6.79 17.46 7.51
C GLY A 16 -5.83 16.42 6.93
N CYS A 17 -5.11 15.68 7.79
CA CYS A 17 -4.22 14.61 7.36
C CYS A 17 -4.99 13.42 6.78
N GLU A 18 -6.09 13.01 7.39
CA GLU A 18 -6.91 11.88 6.91
C GLU A 18 -7.53 12.15 5.52
N ALA A 19 -7.89 13.41 5.24
CA ALA A 19 -8.48 13.83 3.98
C ALA A 19 -7.51 13.73 2.79
N LEU A 20 -6.20 13.86 3.04
CA LEU A 20 -5.15 13.68 2.02
C LEU A 20 -4.93 12.20 1.64
N TYR A 21 -5.34 11.26 2.49
CA TYR A 21 -5.30 9.82 2.21
C TYR A 21 -6.59 9.29 1.55
N GLN A 22 -7.45 10.18 1.05
CA GLN A 22 -8.65 9.81 0.32
C GLN A 22 -8.39 9.74 -1.19
N SER A 23 -7.71 8.67 -1.62
CA SER A 23 -7.64 8.28 -3.03
C SER A 23 -9.06 8.09 -3.56
N ASN A 24 -9.48 8.99 -4.45
CA ASN A 24 -10.80 9.07 -5.07
C ASN A 24 -10.82 8.29 -6.40
N ASP A 25 -10.27 7.07 -6.44
CA ASP A 25 -10.05 6.35 -7.70
C ASP A 25 -11.21 5.40 -8.08
N GLY A 26 -12.38 5.51 -7.44
CA GLY A 26 -13.54 4.63 -7.72
C GLY A 26 -13.33 3.16 -7.33
N ILE A 27 -12.18 2.82 -6.75
CA ILE A 27 -11.87 1.50 -6.21
C ILE A 27 -12.48 1.39 -4.81
N PRO A 28 -13.29 0.37 -4.50
CA PRO A 28 -13.80 0.15 -3.15
C PRO A 28 -12.63 0.11 -2.17
N ARG A 29 -12.71 0.90 -1.09
CA ARG A 29 -11.70 0.93 -0.02
C ARG A 29 -11.65 -0.44 0.64
N ILE A 30 -10.72 -1.30 0.20
CA ILE A 30 -10.45 -2.59 0.84
C ILE A 30 -9.72 -2.31 2.16
N ARG A 31 -10.46 -2.38 3.28
CA ARG A 31 -9.93 -2.08 4.63
C ARG A 31 -9.69 -3.33 5.46
N SER A 32 -10.25 -4.45 5.03
CA SER A 32 -10.20 -5.72 5.74
C SER A 32 -10.05 -6.88 4.78
N GLN A 33 -9.67 -8.03 5.33
CA GLN A 33 -9.60 -9.28 4.59
C GLN A 33 -10.97 -9.68 4.00
N ALA A 34 -12.06 -9.42 4.73
CA ALA A 34 -13.42 -9.69 4.28
C ALA A 34 -13.79 -8.87 3.04
N ASP A 35 -13.37 -7.60 2.97
CA ASP A 35 -13.59 -6.76 1.79
C ASP A 35 -12.84 -7.31 0.56
N ALA A 36 -11.63 -7.82 0.77
CA ALA A 36 -10.82 -8.42 -0.29
C ALA A 36 -11.46 -9.72 -0.82
N GLU A 37 -11.99 -10.55 0.07
CA GLU A 37 -12.71 -11.78 -0.30
C GLU A 37 -14.00 -11.48 -1.05
N ALA A 38 -14.76 -10.48 -0.61
CA ALA A 38 -15.94 -10.01 -1.31
C ALA A 38 -15.59 -9.53 -2.72
N TYR A 39 -14.53 -8.73 -2.87
CA TYR A 39 -14.03 -8.30 -4.18
C TYR A 39 -13.63 -9.51 -5.05
N ASN A 40 -12.83 -10.43 -4.51
CA ASN A 40 -12.37 -11.63 -5.21
C ASN A 40 -13.51 -12.54 -5.67
N SER A 41 -14.65 -12.53 -4.97
CA SER A 41 -15.85 -13.28 -5.38
C SER A 41 -16.53 -12.69 -6.63
N THR A 42 -16.33 -11.39 -6.90
CA THR A 42 -16.94 -10.68 -8.04
C THR A 42 -16.06 -10.68 -9.29
N VAL A 43 -14.78 -11.01 -9.14
CA VAL A 43 -13.78 -10.93 -10.21
C VAL A 43 -13.56 -12.30 -10.83
N SER A 44 -13.76 -12.40 -12.15
CA SER A 44 -13.61 -13.65 -12.90
C SER A 44 -12.15 -13.97 -13.27
N ALA A 45 -11.30 -12.95 -13.42
CA ALA A 45 -9.90 -13.12 -13.83
C ALA A 45 -8.98 -13.30 -12.62
N GLU A 46 -8.17 -14.36 -12.63
CA GLU A 46 -7.23 -14.66 -11.53
C GLU A 46 -6.17 -13.57 -11.35
N SER A 47 -5.72 -12.95 -12.45
CA SER A 47 -4.73 -11.85 -12.44
C SER A 47 -5.21 -10.62 -11.68
N ASP A 48 -6.52 -10.44 -11.60
CA ASP A 48 -7.17 -9.24 -11.05
C ASP A 48 -7.64 -9.46 -9.61
N LYS A 49 -7.56 -10.71 -9.11
CA LYS A 49 -7.84 -10.97 -7.70
C LYS A 49 -6.80 -10.27 -6.82
N LEU A 50 -7.29 -9.74 -5.71
CA LEU A 50 -6.50 -9.05 -4.71
C LEU A 50 -5.93 -10.04 -3.69
N VAL A 51 -4.65 -9.87 -3.41
CA VAL A 51 -3.96 -10.49 -2.28
C VAL A 51 -3.55 -9.37 -1.35
N CYS A 52 -4.15 -9.34 -0.17
CA CYS A 52 -3.83 -8.36 0.85
C CYS A 52 -2.95 -8.97 1.93
N THR A 53 -1.88 -8.29 2.30
CA THR A 53 -1.05 -8.71 3.42
C THR A 53 -0.69 -7.52 4.31
N ARG A 54 -0.33 -7.81 5.56
CA ARG A 54 0.11 -6.79 6.51
C ARG A 54 1.63 -6.65 6.41
N GLU A 55 2.07 -5.65 5.67
CA GLU A 55 3.47 -5.44 5.32
C GLU A 55 4.09 -4.29 6.13
N ARG A 56 5.40 -4.39 6.37
CA ARG A 56 6.20 -3.26 6.89
C ARG A 56 6.70 -2.45 5.71
N VAL A 57 6.05 -1.33 5.45
CA VAL A 57 6.45 -0.37 4.42
C VAL A 57 7.75 0.34 4.79
N ILE A 58 8.63 0.51 3.81
CA ILE A 58 9.87 1.26 3.95
C ILE A 58 9.52 2.72 4.30
N GLY A 59 10.12 3.24 5.37
CA GLY A 59 9.85 4.60 5.86
C GLY A 59 8.75 4.71 6.93
N SER A 60 8.07 3.61 7.28
CA SER A 60 7.13 3.56 8.40
C SER A 60 7.46 2.37 9.33
N ASN A 61 7.47 2.62 10.64
CA ASN A 61 7.57 1.54 11.63
C ASN A 61 6.20 0.86 11.91
N ILE A 62 5.13 1.42 11.36
CA ILE A 62 3.76 0.91 11.54
C ILE A 62 3.43 0.00 10.36
N PRO A 63 3.05 -1.27 10.60
CA PRO A 63 2.64 -2.17 9.54
C PRO A 63 1.33 -1.68 8.91
N GLN A 64 1.28 -1.68 7.58
CA GLN A 64 0.13 -1.24 6.83
C GLN A 64 -0.54 -2.44 6.14
N PHE A 65 -1.85 -2.34 5.93
CA PHE A 65 -2.60 -3.33 5.17
C PHE A 65 -2.51 -2.95 3.69
N VAL A 66 -1.71 -3.72 2.94
CA VAL A 66 -1.40 -3.45 1.54
C VAL A 66 -2.06 -4.55 0.70
N CYS A 67 -2.77 -4.14 -0.35
CA CYS A 67 -3.41 -5.04 -1.29
C CYS A 67 -2.81 -4.83 -2.68
N LEU A 68 -2.41 -5.93 -3.32
CA LEU A 68 -1.94 -5.94 -4.70
C LEU A 68 -2.71 -7.00 -5.48
N THR A 69 -2.90 -6.80 -6.79
CA THR A 69 -3.43 -7.87 -7.62
C THR A 69 -2.39 -8.97 -7.82
N VAL A 70 -2.82 -10.21 -8.10
CA VAL A 70 -1.91 -11.32 -8.40
C VAL A 70 -0.97 -10.95 -9.55
N GLY A 71 -1.49 -10.37 -10.64
CA GLY A 71 -0.67 -9.97 -11.78
C GLY A 71 0.28 -8.80 -11.49
N GLN A 72 -0.03 -7.93 -10.52
CA GLN A 72 0.91 -6.90 -10.06
C GLN A 72 2.04 -7.52 -9.23
N ARG A 73 1.71 -8.46 -8.35
CA ARG A 73 2.69 -9.14 -7.51
C ARG A 73 3.72 -9.91 -8.33
N GLU A 74 3.29 -10.59 -9.39
CA GLU A 74 4.20 -11.30 -10.30
C GLU A 74 5.16 -10.34 -11.02
N ARG A 75 4.65 -9.22 -11.53
CA ARG A 75 5.48 -8.19 -12.16
C ARG A 75 6.50 -7.60 -11.20
N LEU A 76 6.10 -7.30 -9.97
CA LEU A 76 7.01 -6.81 -8.93
C LEU A 76 8.08 -7.85 -8.57
N ALA A 77 7.71 -9.13 -8.51
CA ALA A 77 8.66 -10.21 -8.26
C ALA A 77 9.69 -10.34 -9.40
N GLN A 78 9.26 -10.21 -10.66
CA GLN A 78 10.15 -10.23 -11.82
C GLN A 78 11.10 -9.03 -11.81
N GLN A 79 10.58 -7.82 -11.58
CA GLN A 79 11.38 -6.59 -11.47
C GLN A 79 12.43 -6.70 -10.35
N ALA A 80 12.04 -7.21 -9.17
CA ALA A 80 12.97 -7.40 -8.07
C ALA A 80 14.12 -8.36 -8.42
N VAL A 81 13.86 -9.40 -9.21
CA VAL A 81 14.90 -10.32 -9.69
C VAL A 81 15.82 -9.63 -10.70
N GLU A 82 15.27 -8.87 -11.65
CA GLU A 82 16.04 -8.10 -12.64
C GLU A 82 16.94 -7.05 -11.98
N ASP A 83 16.43 -6.33 -10.98
CA ASP A 83 17.18 -5.35 -10.19
C ASP A 83 18.34 -6.00 -9.43
N ILE A 84 18.14 -7.17 -8.83
CA ILE A 84 19.23 -7.91 -8.15
C ILE A 84 20.30 -8.33 -9.16
N GLN A 85 19.90 -8.77 -10.36
CA GLN A 85 20.84 -9.15 -11.41
C GLN A 85 21.65 -7.95 -11.91
N SER A 86 21.03 -6.78 -12.11
CA SER A 86 21.74 -5.58 -12.57
C SER A 86 22.75 -5.08 -11.53
N ILE A 87 22.42 -5.10 -10.23
CA ILE A 87 23.37 -4.78 -9.14
C ILE A 87 24.52 -5.80 -9.08
N GLY A 88 24.22 -7.08 -9.33
CA GLY A 88 25.22 -8.15 -9.38
C GLY A 88 26.23 -7.96 -10.52
N VAL A 89 25.77 -7.48 -11.68
CA VAL A 89 26.62 -7.21 -12.86
C VAL A 89 27.51 -5.99 -12.65
N GLU A 90 27.02 -4.93 -12.01
CA GLU A 90 27.81 -3.71 -11.76
C GLU A 90 29.01 -3.96 -10.84
N ARG A 91 28.91 -4.92 -9.89
CA ARG A 91 30.04 -5.31 -9.04
C ARG A 91 31.14 -6.12 -9.75
N VAL A 92 30.88 -6.68 -10.93
CA VAL A 92 31.90 -7.46 -11.67
C VAL A 92 32.76 -6.57 -12.57
N ILE A 93 32.27 -5.37 -12.93
CA ILE A 93 32.94 -4.44 -13.86
C ILE A 93 33.69 -3.32 -13.12
N GLY A 94 33.42 -3.12 -11.81
CA GLY A 94 34.16 -2.19 -10.96
C GLY A 94 35.39 -2.82 -10.29
N ASN A 95 36.45 -3.08 -11.07
CA ASN A 95 37.82 -3.27 -10.57
C ASN A 95 38.77 -2.38 -11.37
#